data_AF-A0A6V8CDQ0-F1
#
_entry.id   AF-A0A6V8CDQ0-F1
#
_cell.length_a   1.000
_cell.length_b   1.000
_cell.length_c   1.000
_cell.angle_alpha   90.00
_cell.angle_beta   90.00
_cell.angle_gamma   90.00
#
_symmetry.space_group_name_H-M   'P 1'
#
loop_
_entity.id
_entity.type
_entity.pdbx_description
1 polymer ?
#
loop_
_entity_poly.entity_id
_entity_poly.type
_entity_poly.pdbx_seq_one_letter_code
_entity_poly.pdbx_strand_id
1 'polypeptide(L)'
;MVDLQTAMAAAAADRQKRLDKTDAERKKRRSGADLGIERFDPVKHVAKEKAETASMWFVLAYAVVVALLNRHMLMGWVGPGDGFLLWFLPIAMLIFLPRLHRLVMPEGFVEHYTSGTWVKAGFLHTFTFLAISFLLVNPPFGDVTAASLDGDWEIAVMSEDGELTLASASGDVMDMDGEGFAWSTEDGTLHGDAWLMFTLTDNHEVSENNVEVRLSSNADPSGSVLLPVDTVPLAFANLSQSDADHRWFLVPLGADLVEGRWTITVDIEEQGSPWVNTRVYAWHLDVIDERA
;
A
#
# COMPACT_ATOMS: atom_id res chain seq x y z
N MET A 1 -55.13 4.56 10.33
CA MET A 1 -54.79 5.98 10.58
C MET A 1 -55.27 6.33 11.97
N VAL A 2 -54.39 6.84 12.84
CA VAL A 2 -54.77 7.30 14.19
C VAL A 2 -55.29 8.74 14.08
N ASP A 3 -56.43 9.02 14.69
CA ASP A 3 -57.13 10.30 14.58
C ASP A 3 -56.35 11.42 15.28
N LEU A 4 -56.33 12.62 14.68
CA LEU A 4 -55.50 13.75 15.15
C LEU A 4 -55.83 14.15 16.59
N GLN A 5 -57.10 13.98 16.98
CA GLN A 5 -57.61 14.23 18.32
C GLN A 5 -57.08 13.21 19.34
N THR A 6 -56.93 11.94 18.94
CA THR A 6 -56.34 10.89 19.77
C THR A 6 -54.85 11.10 19.96
N ALA A 7 -54.13 11.56 18.93
CA ALA A 7 -52.72 11.92 19.02
C ALA A 7 -52.47 13.14 19.92
N MET A 8 -53.32 14.17 19.84
CA MET A 8 -53.23 15.34 20.73
C MET A 8 -53.56 15.00 22.19
N ALA A 9 -54.56 14.14 22.44
CA ALA A 9 -54.90 13.71 23.80
C ALA A 9 -53.76 12.88 24.44
N ALA A 10 -53.12 11.99 23.66
CA ALA A 10 -51.96 11.22 24.12
C ALA A 10 -50.75 12.13 24.40
N ALA A 11 -50.49 13.14 23.56
CA ALA A 11 -49.40 14.09 23.76
C ALA A 11 -49.64 15.04 24.97
N ALA A 12 -50.91 15.38 25.25
CA ALA A 12 -51.28 16.17 26.42
C ALA A 12 -51.11 15.38 27.73
N ALA A 13 -51.52 14.11 27.74
CA ALA A 13 -51.32 13.21 28.89
C ALA A 13 -49.83 12.99 29.21
N ASP A 14 -48.97 12.88 28.19
CA ASP A 14 -47.53 12.70 28.37
C ASP A 14 -46.82 13.98 28.84
N ARG A 15 -47.31 15.17 28.43
CA ARG A 15 -46.89 16.46 29.01
C ARG A 15 -47.27 16.59 30.47
N GLN A 16 -48.49 16.19 30.84
CA GLN A 16 -48.97 16.25 32.22
C GLN A 16 -48.10 15.36 33.11
N LYS A 17 -47.76 14.14 32.66
CA LYS A 17 -46.88 13.19 33.36
C LYS A 17 -45.44 13.70 33.56
N ARG A 18 -44.94 14.55 32.66
CA ARG A 18 -43.63 15.22 32.80
C ARG A 18 -43.66 16.42 33.76
N LEU A 19 -44.82 17.05 33.93
CA LEU A 19 -45.01 18.20 34.82
C LEU A 19 -45.36 17.78 36.26
N ASP A 20 -45.94 16.59 36.46
CA ASP A 20 -46.32 16.04 37.77
C ASP A 20 -45.14 15.53 38.61
N LYS A 21 -43.91 15.53 38.07
CA LYS A 21 -42.69 15.31 38.86
C LYS A 21 -42.39 16.56 39.66
N THR A 22 -42.97 16.60 40.86
CA THR A 22 -42.88 17.66 41.86
C THR A 22 -41.42 18.06 42.10
N ASP A 23 -41.19 19.35 42.38
CA ASP A 23 -39.89 19.98 42.64
C ASP A 23 -39.04 19.30 43.73
N ALA A 24 -39.64 18.42 44.55
CA ALA A 24 -38.99 17.55 45.51
C ALA A 24 -38.10 16.46 44.85
N GLU A 25 -38.47 15.92 43.68
CA GLU A 25 -37.61 14.98 42.94
C GLU A 25 -36.47 15.69 42.20
N ARG A 26 -36.65 16.97 41.83
CA ARG A 26 -35.59 17.79 41.20
C ARG A 26 -34.50 18.20 42.18
N LYS A 27 -34.83 18.39 43.48
CA LYS A 27 -33.84 18.64 44.55
C LYS A 27 -33.11 17.39 45.03
N LYS A 28 -33.55 16.19 44.63
CA LYS A 28 -32.74 14.95 44.71
C LYS A 28 -31.75 14.83 43.52
N ARG A 29 -31.25 15.96 43.01
CA ARG A 29 -30.14 16.00 42.06
C ARG A 29 -28.85 16.27 42.82
N ARG A 30 -28.22 15.15 43.18
CA ARG A 30 -26.76 14.90 43.13
C ARG A 30 -25.90 15.66 44.14
N SER A 31 -25.94 15.25 45.41
CA SER A 31 -24.70 15.23 46.19
C SER A 31 -23.87 14.04 45.70
N GLY A 32 -22.56 14.22 45.50
CA GLY A 32 -21.67 13.20 44.92
C GLY A 32 -21.63 11.86 45.70
N ALA A 33 -22.17 11.82 46.92
CA ALA A 33 -22.23 10.62 47.74
C ALA A 33 -23.30 9.60 47.30
N ASP A 34 -24.36 10.04 46.61
CA ASP A 34 -25.49 9.18 46.19
C ASP A 34 -25.46 8.83 44.69
N LEU A 35 -24.35 9.17 44.00
CA LEU A 35 -24.12 8.91 42.58
C LEU A 35 -23.48 7.53 42.32
N GLY A 36 -23.34 6.69 43.35
CA GLY A 36 -22.64 5.40 43.25
C GLY A 36 -21.15 5.55 42.95
N ILE A 37 -20.59 6.76 43.13
CA ILE A 37 -19.16 7.00 43.07
C ILE A 37 -18.59 6.43 44.37
N GLU A 38 -17.96 5.25 44.29
CA GLU A 38 -17.23 4.70 45.42
C GLU A 38 -16.28 5.77 45.97
N ARG A 39 -16.20 5.90 47.30
CA ARG A 39 -15.24 6.81 47.93
C ARG A 39 -13.85 6.46 47.42
N PHE A 40 -13.13 7.45 46.92
CA PHE A 40 -11.78 7.29 46.39
C PHE A 40 -10.90 6.61 47.43
N ASP A 41 -10.47 5.38 47.14
CA ASP A 41 -9.52 4.63 47.94
C ASP A 41 -8.18 4.63 47.20
N PRO A 42 -7.16 5.33 47.73
CA PRO A 42 -5.88 5.47 47.04
C PRO A 42 -5.16 4.13 46.86
N VAL A 43 -5.34 3.17 47.77
CA VAL A 43 -4.65 1.87 47.68
C VAL A 43 -5.26 1.04 46.55
N LYS A 44 -6.59 0.99 46.49
CA LYS A 44 -7.30 0.31 45.40
C LYS A 44 -7.06 0.98 44.05
N HIS A 45 -7.02 2.31 44.01
CA HIS A 45 -6.71 3.03 42.79
C HIS A 45 -5.30 2.70 42.29
N VAL A 46 -4.30 2.71 43.17
CA VAL A 46 -2.92 2.35 42.80
C VAL A 46 -2.82 0.89 42.32
N ALA A 47 -3.51 -0.04 42.99
CA ALA A 47 -3.54 -1.44 42.58
C ALA A 47 -4.17 -1.60 41.18
N LYS A 48 -5.27 -0.89 40.90
CA LYS A 48 -5.91 -0.84 39.60
C LYS A 48 -4.98 -0.28 38.51
N GLU A 49 -4.34 0.85 38.75
CA GLU A 49 -3.41 1.46 37.78
C GLU A 49 -2.23 0.53 37.47
N LYS A 50 -1.69 -0.17 38.48
CA LYS A 50 -0.65 -1.18 38.29
C LYS A 50 -1.14 -2.34 37.44
N ALA A 51 -2.35 -2.84 37.70
CA ALA A 51 -2.95 -3.93 36.95
C ALA A 51 -3.26 -3.54 35.49
N GLU A 52 -3.80 -2.34 35.27
CA GLU A 52 -4.04 -1.79 33.92
C GLU A 52 -2.71 -1.64 33.17
N THR A 53 -1.69 -1.05 33.81
CA THR A 53 -0.34 -0.88 33.21
C THR A 53 0.28 -2.22 32.81
N ALA A 54 0.26 -3.20 33.71
CA ALA A 54 0.80 -4.53 33.42
C ALA A 54 0.03 -5.23 32.29
N SER A 55 -1.29 -5.04 32.22
CA SER A 55 -2.12 -5.54 31.12
C SER A 55 -1.75 -4.89 29.78
N MET A 56 -1.46 -3.58 29.75
CA MET A 56 -1.05 -2.90 28.52
C MET A 56 0.32 -3.39 28.03
N TRP A 57 1.27 -3.63 28.93
CA TRP A 57 2.56 -4.24 28.57
C TRP A 57 2.42 -5.64 28.00
N PHE A 58 1.53 -6.45 28.57
CA PHE A 58 1.21 -7.76 28.02
C PHE A 58 0.64 -7.66 26.59
N VAL A 59 -0.28 -6.72 26.35
CA VAL A 59 -0.86 -6.49 25.01
C VAL A 59 0.20 -6.05 24.01
N LEU A 60 1.13 -5.18 24.40
CA LEU A 60 2.26 -4.78 23.55
C LEU A 60 3.10 -5.98 23.14
N ALA A 61 3.52 -6.80 24.13
CA ALA A 61 4.31 -8.00 23.86
C ALA A 61 3.55 -8.98 22.95
N TYR A 62 2.26 -9.17 23.20
CA TYR A 62 1.39 -9.99 22.36
C TYR A 62 1.31 -9.49 20.91
N ALA A 63 1.12 -8.18 20.71
CA ALA A 63 1.06 -7.58 19.39
C ALA A 63 2.38 -7.73 18.62
N VAL A 64 3.53 -7.59 19.30
CA VAL A 64 4.85 -7.85 18.70
C VAL A 64 4.98 -9.31 18.27
N VAL A 65 4.59 -10.26 19.13
CA VAL A 65 4.61 -11.70 18.78
C VAL A 65 3.71 -11.97 17.57
N VAL A 66 2.50 -11.41 17.55
CA VAL A 66 1.58 -11.55 16.42
C VAL A 66 2.17 -10.95 15.14
N ALA A 67 2.83 -9.80 15.20
CA ALA A 67 3.50 -9.18 14.05
C ALA A 67 4.66 -10.06 13.53
N LEU A 68 5.47 -10.63 14.42
CA LEU A 68 6.54 -11.56 14.05
C LEU A 68 5.99 -12.85 13.43
N LEU A 69 4.91 -13.41 13.97
CA LEU A 69 4.24 -14.57 13.39
C LEU A 69 3.65 -14.26 12.01
N ASN A 70 3.03 -13.07 11.86
CA ASN A 70 2.53 -12.60 10.58
C ASN A 70 3.66 -12.56 9.53
N ARG A 71 4.78 -11.93 9.89
CA ARG A 71 5.94 -11.75 9.01
C ARG A 71 6.62 -13.06 8.63
N HIS A 72 6.91 -13.92 9.60
CA HIS A 72 7.79 -15.08 9.39
C HIS A 72 7.03 -16.39 9.11
N MET A 73 5.73 -16.45 9.41
CA MET A 73 4.93 -17.65 9.16
C MET A 73 3.82 -17.36 8.16
N LEU A 74 2.98 -16.36 8.43
CA LEU A 74 1.76 -16.16 7.63
C LEU A 74 2.06 -15.68 6.21
N MET A 75 2.97 -14.73 6.05
CA MET A 75 3.36 -14.23 4.72
C MET A 75 3.91 -15.35 3.84
N GLY A 76 4.72 -16.25 4.40
CA GLY A 76 5.20 -17.43 3.66
C GLY A 76 4.09 -18.40 3.24
N TRP A 77 2.96 -18.45 3.96
CA TRP A 77 1.85 -19.38 3.68
C TRP A 77 0.78 -18.82 2.74
N VAL A 78 0.49 -17.52 2.83
CA VAL A 78 -0.63 -16.88 2.12
C VAL A 78 -0.22 -16.42 0.71
N GLY A 79 1.08 -16.23 0.46
CA GLY A 79 1.58 -15.73 -0.82
C GLY A 79 1.21 -14.25 -1.08
N PRO A 80 1.73 -13.65 -2.16
CA PRO A 80 1.54 -12.22 -2.44
C PRO A 80 0.12 -11.84 -2.90
N GLY A 81 -0.65 -12.79 -3.46
CA GLY A 81 -1.98 -12.52 -4.04
C GLY A 81 -3.11 -12.31 -3.02
N ASP A 82 -2.98 -12.89 -1.82
CA ASP A 82 -4.04 -12.90 -0.79
C ASP A 82 -3.77 -11.90 0.35
N GLY A 83 -3.32 -10.70 -0.01
CA GLY A 83 -2.90 -9.67 0.94
C GLY A 83 -3.92 -9.35 2.04
N PHE A 84 -5.23 -9.49 1.78
CA PHE A 84 -6.28 -9.27 2.78
C PHE A 84 -6.12 -10.15 4.04
N LEU A 85 -5.73 -11.42 3.89
CA LEU A 85 -5.57 -12.33 5.02
C LEU A 85 -4.43 -11.89 5.96
N LEU A 86 -3.39 -11.29 5.40
CA LEU A 86 -2.23 -10.78 6.14
C LEU A 86 -2.55 -9.59 7.05
N TRP A 87 -3.63 -8.86 6.74
CA TRP A 87 -4.11 -7.76 7.58
C TRP A 87 -5.22 -8.21 8.53
N PHE A 88 -6.13 -9.06 8.05
CA PHE A 88 -7.30 -9.47 8.82
C PHE A 88 -6.94 -10.43 9.96
N LEU A 89 -6.11 -11.44 9.69
CA LEU A 89 -5.82 -12.48 10.69
C LEU A 89 -5.16 -11.91 11.96
N PRO A 90 -4.14 -11.03 11.88
CA PRO A 90 -3.54 -10.40 13.06
C PRO A 90 -4.51 -9.53 13.87
N ILE A 91 -5.49 -8.91 13.22
CA ILE A 91 -6.55 -8.16 13.89
C ILE A 91 -7.53 -9.14 14.56
N ALA A 92 -7.91 -10.23 13.88
CA ALA A 92 -8.79 -11.26 14.44
C ALA A 92 -8.21 -11.92 15.72
N MET A 93 -6.87 -11.94 15.86
CA MET A 93 -6.18 -12.42 17.05
C MET A 93 -6.54 -11.65 18.34
N LEU A 94 -7.21 -10.49 18.25
CA LEU A 94 -7.80 -9.76 19.38
C LEU A 94 -8.80 -10.60 20.20
N ILE A 95 -9.47 -11.57 19.56
CA ILE A 95 -10.48 -12.41 20.22
C ILE A 95 -9.83 -13.32 21.28
N PHE A 96 -8.54 -13.64 21.15
CA PHE A 96 -7.80 -14.48 22.10
C PHE A 96 -7.27 -13.71 23.31
N LEU A 97 -7.17 -12.37 23.25
CA LEU A 97 -6.62 -11.55 24.33
C LEU A 97 -7.27 -11.83 25.70
N PRO A 98 -8.61 -11.90 25.86
CA PRO A 98 -9.22 -12.17 27.16
C PRO A 98 -8.84 -13.54 27.74
N ARG A 99 -8.65 -14.55 26.88
CA ARG A 99 -8.28 -15.90 27.31
C ARG A 99 -6.81 -15.96 27.71
N LEU A 100 -5.94 -15.35 26.91
CA LEU A 100 -4.50 -15.31 27.18
C LEU A 100 -4.17 -14.45 28.39
N HIS A 101 -4.86 -13.31 28.57
CA HIS A 101 -4.69 -12.46 29.75
C HIS A 101 -4.98 -13.22 31.04
N ARG A 102 -6.08 -13.99 31.08
CA ARG A 102 -6.42 -14.84 32.24
C ARG A 102 -5.41 -15.97 32.50
N LEU A 103 -4.70 -16.42 31.46
CA LEU A 103 -3.72 -17.50 31.58
C LEU A 103 -2.38 -17.00 32.11
N VAL A 104 -1.97 -15.79 31.70
CA VAL A 104 -0.64 -15.24 31.96
C VAL A 104 -0.62 -14.34 33.21
N MET A 105 -1.70 -13.61 33.47
CA MET A 105 -1.72 -12.59 34.52
C MET A 105 -2.12 -13.16 35.88
N PRO A 106 -1.55 -12.63 36.99
CA PRO A 106 -1.96 -13.01 38.34
C PRO A 106 -3.45 -12.70 38.60
N GLU A 107 -4.09 -13.50 39.46
CA GLU A 107 -5.53 -13.40 39.75
C GLU A 107 -5.98 -11.98 40.14
N GLY A 108 -5.19 -11.27 40.97
CA GLY A 108 -5.50 -9.89 41.36
C GLY A 108 -5.48 -8.87 40.22
N PHE A 109 -4.82 -9.17 39.09
CA PHE A 109 -4.84 -8.31 37.90
C PHE A 109 -5.98 -8.66 36.94
N VAL A 110 -6.39 -9.93 36.93
CA VAL A 110 -7.51 -10.42 36.11
C VAL A 110 -8.83 -9.76 36.52
N GLU A 111 -9.04 -9.53 37.81
CA GLU A 111 -10.24 -8.85 38.34
C GLU A 111 -10.46 -7.45 37.76
N HIS A 112 -9.36 -6.77 37.40
CA HIS A 112 -9.38 -5.42 36.86
C HIS A 112 -9.52 -5.40 35.32
N TYR A 113 -9.48 -6.56 34.66
CA TYR A 113 -9.64 -6.67 33.21
C TYR A 113 -11.11 -6.74 32.82
N THR A 114 -11.67 -5.58 32.47
CA THR A 114 -13.08 -5.43 32.09
C THR A 114 -13.24 -5.26 30.58
N SER A 115 -14.48 -5.20 30.11
CA SER A 115 -14.80 -4.90 28.70
C SER A 115 -14.21 -3.56 28.23
N GLY A 116 -14.16 -2.54 29.09
CA GLY A 116 -13.52 -1.27 28.78
C GLY A 116 -12.01 -1.40 28.56
N THR A 117 -11.34 -2.20 29.40
CA THR A 117 -9.91 -2.52 29.25
C THR A 117 -9.64 -3.30 27.97
N TRP A 118 -10.53 -4.23 27.59
CA TRP A 118 -10.42 -4.96 26.34
C TRP A 118 -10.52 -4.06 25.10
N VAL A 119 -11.40 -3.05 25.10
CA VAL A 119 -11.46 -2.08 23.98
C VAL A 119 -10.16 -1.29 23.87
N LYS A 120 -9.61 -0.81 24.99
CA LYS A 120 -8.30 -0.12 25.02
C LYS A 120 -7.18 -1.02 24.49
N ALA A 121 -7.14 -2.27 24.97
CA ALA A 121 -6.20 -3.28 24.50
C ALA A 121 -6.38 -3.56 23.00
N GLY A 122 -7.61 -3.51 22.50
CA GLY A 122 -7.94 -3.62 21.09
C GLY A 122 -7.25 -2.57 20.22
N PHE A 123 -7.40 -1.29 20.59
CA PHE A 123 -6.70 -0.20 19.91
C PHE A 123 -5.18 -0.34 20.02
N LEU A 124 -4.68 -0.61 21.23
CA LEU A 124 -3.25 -0.74 21.48
C LEU A 124 -2.63 -1.85 20.62
N HIS A 125 -3.23 -3.04 20.61
CA HIS A 125 -2.81 -4.15 19.76
C HIS A 125 -2.79 -3.77 18.29
N THR A 126 -3.87 -3.20 17.76
CA THR A 126 -3.96 -2.83 16.34
C THR A 126 -2.87 -1.84 15.94
N PHE A 127 -2.67 -0.77 16.72
CA PHE A 127 -1.65 0.23 16.39
C PHE A 127 -0.23 -0.32 16.53
N THR A 128 0.04 -1.12 17.57
CA THR A 128 1.36 -1.74 17.75
C THR A 128 1.63 -2.77 16.65
N PHE A 129 0.66 -3.61 16.31
CA PHE A 129 0.78 -4.54 15.20
C PHE A 129 1.07 -3.83 13.89
N LEU A 130 0.34 -2.76 13.56
CA LEU A 130 0.58 -1.97 12.35
C LEU A 130 1.97 -1.35 12.34
N ALA A 131 2.37 -0.70 13.44
CA ALA A 131 3.68 -0.07 13.55
C ALA A 131 4.83 -1.07 13.38
N ILE A 132 4.76 -2.22 14.07
CA ILE A 132 5.79 -3.25 13.95
C ILE A 132 5.74 -3.92 12.57
N SER A 133 4.56 -4.11 11.97
CA SER A 133 4.44 -4.68 10.62
C SER A 133 5.07 -3.77 9.57
N PHE A 134 4.84 -2.45 9.62
CA PHE A 134 5.50 -1.52 8.70
C PHE A 134 7.01 -1.55 8.83
N LEU A 135 7.54 -1.71 10.05
CA LEU A 135 8.97 -1.88 10.26
C LEU A 135 9.48 -3.20 9.67
N LEU A 136 8.73 -4.30 9.83
CA LEU A 136 9.14 -5.64 9.39
C LEU A 136 8.96 -5.91 7.89
N VAL A 137 8.15 -5.09 7.21
CA VAL A 137 7.85 -5.20 5.78
C VAL A 137 8.86 -4.44 4.93
N ASN A 138 9.46 -3.38 5.48
CA ASN A 138 10.44 -2.55 4.77
C ASN A 138 11.88 -2.95 5.11
N PRO A 139 12.86 -2.55 4.27
CA PRO A 139 14.26 -2.75 4.56
C PRO A 139 14.67 -2.11 5.90
N PRO A 140 15.61 -2.71 6.66
CA PRO A 140 16.37 -3.93 6.38
C PRO A 140 15.67 -5.24 6.79
N PHE A 141 14.42 -5.21 7.25
CA PHE A 141 13.76 -6.39 7.86
C PHE A 141 12.86 -7.17 6.89
N GLY A 142 12.44 -6.53 5.81
CA GLY A 142 11.69 -7.16 4.74
C GLY A 142 11.83 -6.37 3.46
N ASP A 143 11.37 -6.99 2.38
CA ASP A 143 11.31 -6.35 1.09
C ASP A 143 10.17 -7.00 0.30
N VAL A 144 9.03 -6.33 0.26
CA VAL A 144 7.80 -6.89 -0.33
C VAL A 144 7.35 -6.14 -1.57
N THR A 145 8.09 -5.11 -1.99
CA THR A 145 7.68 -4.23 -3.06
C THR A 145 8.71 -4.28 -4.17
N ALA A 146 8.30 -4.81 -5.33
CA ALA A 146 9.12 -4.77 -6.53
C ALA A 146 9.61 -3.35 -6.83
N ALA A 147 10.80 -3.25 -7.41
CA ALA A 147 11.32 -2.02 -8.00
C ALA A 147 10.28 -1.32 -8.89
N SER A 148 10.32 0.00 -8.86
CA SER A 148 9.41 0.88 -9.60
C SER A 148 10.18 1.74 -10.59
N LEU A 149 9.49 2.21 -11.61
CA LEU A 149 10.02 3.28 -12.46
C LEU A 149 10.30 4.52 -11.62
N ASP A 150 11.46 5.12 -11.85
CA ASP A 150 11.82 6.43 -11.35
C ASP A 150 11.72 7.45 -12.48
N GLY A 151 10.74 8.34 -12.38
CA GLY A 151 10.38 9.27 -13.43
C GLY A 151 9.67 8.61 -14.62
N ASP A 152 9.65 9.32 -15.73
CA ASP A 152 9.01 8.88 -16.97
C ASP A 152 9.97 8.04 -17.82
N TRP A 153 9.41 7.13 -18.61
CA TRP A 153 10.12 6.38 -19.63
C TRP A 153 10.08 7.16 -20.95
N GLU A 154 11.06 6.92 -21.83
CA GLU A 154 11.24 7.71 -23.04
C GLU A 154 11.63 6.82 -24.22
N ILE A 155 11.22 7.21 -25.43
CA ILE A 155 11.69 6.60 -26.67
C ILE A 155 12.63 7.59 -27.35
N ALA A 156 13.78 7.11 -27.80
CA ALA A 156 14.71 7.89 -28.57
C ALA A 156 14.97 7.24 -29.93
N VAL A 157 15.08 8.05 -30.97
CA VAL A 157 15.46 7.59 -32.30
C VAL A 157 16.78 8.22 -32.66
N MET A 158 17.74 7.38 -33.05
CA MET A 158 19.04 7.81 -33.53
C MET A 158 19.08 7.69 -35.05
N SER A 159 19.18 8.84 -35.72
CA SER A 159 19.32 8.91 -37.18
C SER A 159 20.65 8.31 -37.66
N GLU A 160 20.75 7.96 -38.95
CA GLU A 160 22.01 7.51 -39.58
C GLU A 160 23.17 8.51 -39.38
N ASP A 161 22.85 9.80 -39.27
CA ASP A 161 23.83 10.89 -39.03
C ASP A 161 24.28 10.97 -37.56
N GLY A 162 23.72 10.15 -36.67
CA GLY A 162 24.01 10.11 -35.24
C GLY A 162 23.30 11.19 -34.41
N GLU A 163 22.32 11.87 -34.99
CA GLU A 163 21.44 12.80 -34.28
C GLU A 163 20.41 12.03 -33.43
N LEU A 164 20.26 12.44 -32.17
CA LEU A 164 19.36 11.81 -31.21
C LEU A 164 18.09 12.67 -31.05
N THR A 165 16.94 12.08 -31.35
CA THR A 165 15.63 12.71 -31.19
C THR A 165 14.85 11.97 -30.10
N LEU A 166 14.44 12.67 -29.05
CA LEU A 166 13.57 12.13 -28.00
C LEU A 166 12.11 12.32 -28.40
N ALA A 167 11.27 11.33 -28.13
CA ALA A 167 9.85 11.33 -28.44
C ALA A 167 9.14 12.53 -27.81
N SER A 168 9.39 12.82 -26.53
CA SER A 168 8.83 13.96 -25.80
C SER A 168 9.30 15.34 -26.30
N ALA A 169 10.43 15.39 -27.03
CA ALA A 169 10.97 16.62 -27.61
C ALA A 169 10.62 16.80 -29.09
N SER A 170 10.04 15.78 -29.73
CA SER A 170 9.71 15.79 -31.15
C SER A 170 8.36 16.47 -31.39
N GLY A 171 8.27 17.27 -32.46
CA GLY A 171 7.01 17.89 -32.88
C GLY A 171 6.06 16.90 -33.58
N ASP A 172 6.59 15.78 -34.05
CA ASP A 172 5.87 14.77 -34.83
C ASP A 172 5.36 13.61 -33.95
N VAL A 173 5.51 13.77 -32.63
CA VAL A 173 5.11 12.77 -31.64
C VAL A 173 3.98 13.28 -30.78
N MET A 174 2.97 12.44 -30.61
CA MET A 174 1.89 12.62 -29.65
C MET A 174 2.11 11.70 -28.44
N ASP A 175 2.25 12.30 -27.26
CA ASP A 175 2.23 11.60 -25.98
C ASP A 175 0.80 11.12 -25.66
N MET A 176 0.67 9.85 -25.29
CA MET A 176 -0.58 9.20 -24.92
C MET A 176 -0.77 9.09 -23.39
N ASP A 177 -0.40 10.13 -22.64
CA ASP A 177 -0.66 10.25 -21.19
C ASP A 177 -0.07 9.07 -20.39
N GLY A 178 1.15 8.67 -20.74
CA GLY A 178 1.88 7.58 -20.09
C GLY A 178 1.57 6.16 -20.60
N GLU A 179 0.58 5.98 -21.49
CA GLU A 179 0.30 4.68 -22.13
C GLU A 179 1.24 4.38 -23.30
N GLY A 180 1.83 5.41 -23.93
CA GLY A 180 2.62 5.25 -25.13
C GLY A 180 2.93 6.54 -25.87
N PHE A 181 3.59 6.41 -27.02
CA PHE A 181 3.83 7.49 -27.98
C PHE A 181 3.25 7.11 -29.35
N ALA A 182 2.64 8.07 -30.03
CA ALA A 182 2.32 7.97 -31.46
C ALA A 182 3.31 8.83 -32.24
N TRP A 183 4.06 8.21 -33.15
CA TRP A 183 5.02 8.88 -34.01
C TRP A 183 4.48 8.95 -35.44
N SER A 184 4.22 10.17 -35.91
CA SER A 184 3.83 10.42 -37.29
C SER A 184 5.04 10.43 -38.21
N THR A 185 4.96 9.68 -39.31
CA THR A 185 6.05 9.53 -40.29
C THR A 185 5.50 9.77 -41.69
N GLU A 186 6.33 10.31 -42.59
CA GLU A 186 5.89 10.64 -43.95
C GLU A 186 5.64 9.41 -44.84
N ASP A 187 6.24 8.27 -44.51
CA ASP A 187 6.24 7.05 -45.32
C ASP A 187 5.89 5.77 -44.54
N GLY A 188 5.34 5.94 -43.33
CA GLY A 188 4.99 4.83 -42.45
C GLY A 188 6.20 4.09 -41.88
N THR A 189 7.42 4.66 -41.92
CA THR A 189 8.61 4.04 -41.36
C THR A 189 9.32 5.01 -40.42
N LEU A 190 9.61 4.55 -39.21
CA LEU A 190 10.42 5.27 -38.25
C LEU A 190 11.91 5.01 -38.55
N HIS A 191 12.49 5.83 -39.43
CA HIS A 191 13.87 5.69 -39.87
C HIS A 191 14.89 5.89 -38.74
N GLY A 192 15.89 5.00 -38.68
CA GLY A 192 16.95 5.02 -37.68
C GLY A 192 16.78 3.97 -36.58
N ASP A 193 17.71 3.99 -35.62
CA ASP A 193 17.70 3.04 -34.50
C ASP A 193 16.80 3.58 -33.39
N ALA A 194 15.71 2.87 -33.10
CA ALA A 194 14.82 3.17 -31.99
C ALA A 194 15.32 2.54 -30.68
N TRP A 195 15.24 3.31 -29.60
CA TRP A 195 15.73 2.95 -28.27
C TRP A 195 14.66 3.26 -27.22
N LEU A 196 14.56 2.36 -26.24
CA LEU A 196 13.77 2.56 -25.03
C LEU A 196 14.71 2.95 -23.88
N MET A 197 14.31 3.98 -23.15
CA MET A 197 15.02 4.48 -21.97
C MET A 197 14.09 4.49 -20.77
N PHE A 198 14.56 3.99 -19.63
CA PHE A 198 13.85 4.11 -18.35
C PHE A 198 14.82 3.97 -17.19
N THR A 199 14.43 4.51 -16.04
CA THR A 199 15.16 4.35 -14.78
C THR A 199 14.31 3.54 -13.83
N LEU A 200 14.92 2.60 -13.11
CA LEU A 200 14.30 1.93 -11.99
C LEU A 200 14.86 2.48 -10.67
N THR A 201 14.00 2.54 -9.66
CA THR A 201 14.36 2.72 -8.26
C THR A 201 13.76 1.61 -7.43
N ASP A 202 14.45 1.26 -6.35
CA ASP A 202 14.00 0.25 -5.41
C ASP A 202 14.22 0.72 -3.97
N ASN A 203 13.42 0.18 -3.04
CA ASN A 203 13.49 0.50 -1.62
C ASN A 203 14.70 -0.15 -0.92
N HIS A 204 15.33 -1.16 -1.54
CA HIS A 204 16.41 -1.95 -0.97
C HIS A 204 17.67 -1.88 -1.82
N GLU A 205 17.68 -2.51 -3.00
CA GLU A 205 18.88 -2.63 -3.84
C GLU A 205 18.50 -2.81 -5.31
N VAL A 206 18.65 -1.74 -6.09
CA VAL A 206 18.22 -1.72 -7.48
C VAL A 206 19.07 -2.62 -8.40
N SER A 207 20.28 -2.98 -7.98
CA SER A 207 21.21 -3.80 -8.77
C SER A 207 20.82 -5.28 -8.84
N GLU A 208 20.00 -5.77 -7.92
CA GLU A 208 19.55 -7.18 -7.85
C GLU A 208 18.35 -7.47 -8.77
N ASN A 209 17.79 -6.44 -9.40
CA ASN A 209 16.66 -6.57 -10.32
C ASN A 209 17.03 -7.28 -11.63
N ASN A 210 16.28 -8.33 -11.94
CA ASN A 210 16.26 -8.96 -13.25
C ASN A 210 15.21 -8.26 -14.13
N VAL A 211 15.64 -7.71 -15.25
CA VAL A 211 14.77 -6.95 -16.16
C VAL A 211 14.77 -7.63 -17.52
N GLU A 212 13.60 -8.07 -17.95
CA GLU A 212 13.37 -8.62 -19.28
C GLU A 212 12.48 -7.66 -20.06
N VAL A 213 12.96 -7.18 -21.21
CA VAL A 213 12.18 -6.34 -22.11
C VAL A 213 11.75 -7.16 -23.31
N ARG A 214 10.46 -7.12 -23.64
CA ARG A 214 9.88 -7.79 -24.80
C ARG A 214 9.25 -6.78 -25.72
N LEU A 215 9.52 -6.89 -27.01
CA LEU A 215 8.89 -6.11 -28.05
C LEU A 215 8.04 -7.02 -28.93
N SER A 216 6.75 -6.72 -29.03
CA SER A 216 5.84 -7.39 -29.96
C SER A 216 5.15 -6.37 -30.86
N SER A 217 4.65 -6.81 -32.01
CA SER A 217 3.86 -5.98 -32.91
C SER A 217 2.58 -6.69 -33.34
N ASN A 218 1.65 -5.96 -33.94
CA ASN A 218 0.45 -6.58 -34.52
C ASN A 218 0.79 -7.63 -35.59
N ALA A 219 1.93 -7.48 -36.29
CA ALA A 219 2.39 -8.40 -37.32
C ALA A 219 3.16 -9.61 -36.74
N ASP A 220 3.88 -9.41 -35.63
CA ASP A 220 4.56 -10.46 -34.87
C ASP A 220 4.14 -10.43 -33.39
N PRO A 221 3.01 -11.09 -33.05
CA PRO A 221 2.50 -11.12 -31.69
C PRO A 221 3.33 -12.03 -30.77
N SER A 222 4.23 -12.86 -31.31
CA SER A 222 5.10 -13.71 -30.48
C SER A 222 6.19 -12.91 -29.78
N GLY A 223 6.58 -11.79 -30.40
CA GLY A 223 7.54 -10.83 -29.86
C GLY A 223 8.97 -11.36 -29.78
N SER A 224 9.89 -10.44 -29.52
CA SER A 224 11.30 -10.71 -29.31
C SER A 224 11.73 -10.22 -27.94
N VAL A 225 12.60 -10.99 -27.28
CA VAL A 225 13.24 -10.58 -26.03
C VAL A 225 14.44 -9.71 -26.40
N LEU A 226 14.46 -8.50 -25.85
CA LEU A 226 15.49 -7.50 -26.04
C LEU A 226 16.32 -7.38 -24.77
N LEU A 227 17.63 -7.26 -24.93
CA LEU A 227 18.56 -7.11 -23.83
C LEU A 227 19.00 -5.66 -23.69
N PRO A 228 19.02 -5.09 -22.48
CA PRO A 228 19.66 -3.81 -22.22
C PRO A 228 21.13 -3.82 -22.64
N VAL A 229 21.64 -2.66 -23.07
CA VAL A 229 23.07 -2.55 -23.42
C VAL A 229 23.95 -2.49 -22.18
N ASP A 230 25.06 -3.22 -22.21
CA ASP A 230 26.08 -3.16 -21.15
C ASP A 230 26.87 -1.84 -21.18
N THR A 231 27.04 -1.26 -22.36
CA THR A 231 27.79 -0.02 -22.58
C THR A 231 26.94 1.02 -23.28
N VAL A 232 26.71 2.13 -22.58
CA VAL A 232 25.90 3.25 -23.08
C VAL A 232 26.61 3.96 -24.25
N PRO A 233 25.97 4.12 -25.42
CA PRO A 233 26.54 4.89 -26.51
C PRO A 233 26.75 6.35 -26.11
N LEU A 234 27.77 7.00 -26.69
CA LEU A 234 28.16 8.37 -26.33
C LEU A 234 27.02 9.40 -26.45
N ALA A 235 26.12 9.20 -27.43
CA ALA A 235 24.94 10.04 -27.63
C ALA A 235 24.01 10.08 -26.40
N PHE A 236 23.98 9.00 -25.61
CA PHE A 236 23.13 8.86 -24.42
C PHE A 236 23.86 9.13 -23.10
N ALA A 237 25.18 9.35 -23.13
CA ALA A 237 26.00 9.44 -21.92
C ALA A 237 25.60 10.58 -20.97
N ASN A 238 25.01 11.66 -21.49
CA ASN A 238 24.52 12.78 -20.68
C ASN A 238 23.12 12.52 -20.08
N LEU A 239 22.42 11.48 -20.54
CA LEU A 239 21.08 11.10 -20.10
C LEU A 239 21.12 9.96 -19.08
N SER A 240 22.18 9.14 -19.10
CA SER A 240 22.34 8.04 -18.15
C SER A 240 22.57 8.56 -16.72
N GLN A 241 21.67 8.21 -15.80
CA GLN A 241 21.80 8.47 -14.37
C GLN A 241 21.68 7.16 -13.62
N SER A 242 22.81 6.60 -13.18
CA SER A 242 22.81 5.43 -12.30
C SER A 242 23.62 5.74 -11.06
N ASP A 243 23.05 5.47 -9.91
CA ASP A 243 23.67 5.61 -8.59
C ASP A 243 23.30 4.42 -7.70
N ALA A 244 23.36 4.58 -6.39
CA ALA A 244 23.05 3.50 -5.45
C ALA A 244 21.54 3.14 -5.42
N ASP A 245 20.67 4.11 -5.69
CA ASP A 245 19.22 3.97 -5.54
C ASP A 245 18.52 3.92 -6.91
N HIS A 246 19.21 4.29 -7.99
CA HIS A 246 18.67 4.40 -9.34
C HIS A 246 19.51 3.60 -10.34
N ARG A 247 18.84 2.80 -11.18
CA ARG A 247 19.47 2.05 -12.27
C ARG A 247 18.83 2.41 -13.60
N TRP A 248 19.65 2.92 -14.50
CA TRP A 248 19.21 3.33 -15.83
C TRP A 248 19.35 2.19 -16.83
N PHE A 249 18.34 2.04 -17.69
CA PHE A 249 18.28 1.03 -18.73
C PHE A 249 18.13 1.70 -20.09
N LEU A 250 18.89 1.18 -21.05
CA LEU A 250 18.81 1.53 -22.46
C LEU A 250 18.67 0.24 -23.27
N VAL A 251 17.60 0.12 -24.04
CA VAL A 251 17.25 -1.10 -24.77
C VAL A 251 17.02 -0.78 -26.24
N PRO A 252 17.72 -1.45 -27.18
CA PRO A 252 17.48 -1.26 -28.60
C PRO A 252 16.17 -1.93 -29.00
N LEU A 253 15.24 -1.17 -29.57
CA LEU A 253 13.97 -1.68 -30.08
C LEU A 253 14.10 -2.23 -31.50
N GLY A 254 15.05 -1.70 -32.28
CA GLY A 254 15.32 -2.11 -33.65
C GLY A 254 15.54 -0.90 -34.57
N ALA A 255 15.92 -1.18 -35.81
CA ALA A 255 16.07 -0.18 -36.86
C ALA A 255 14.84 -0.16 -37.76
N ASP A 256 14.50 1.02 -38.28
CA ASP A 256 13.50 1.23 -39.34
C ASP A 256 12.15 0.56 -39.02
N LEU A 257 11.58 0.91 -37.86
CA LEU A 257 10.33 0.31 -37.40
C LEU A 257 9.18 0.72 -38.34
N VAL A 258 8.55 -0.30 -38.94
CA VAL A 258 7.44 -0.11 -39.87
C VAL A 258 6.13 0.27 -39.16
N GLU A 259 5.21 0.83 -39.94
CA GLU A 259 3.86 1.24 -39.54
C GLU A 259 3.16 0.16 -38.72
N GLY A 260 2.54 0.61 -37.63
CA GLY A 260 1.73 -0.23 -36.77
C GLY A 260 1.97 0.01 -35.29
N ARG A 261 1.23 -0.73 -34.47
CA ARG A 261 1.36 -0.72 -33.02
C ARG A 261 2.41 -1.72 -32.57
N TRP A 262 3.40 -1.19 -31.88
CA TRP A 262 4.43 -1.91 -31.17
C TRP A 262 4.12 -1.89 -29.68
N THR A 263 4.19 -3.04 -29.03
CA THR A 263 3.96 -3.17 -27.58
C THR A 263 5.25 -3.58 -26.91
N ILE A 264 5.71 -2.71 -26.01
CA ILE A 264 6.91 -2.87 -25.20
C ILE A 264 6.44 -3.36 -23.84
N THR A 265 6.86 -4.57 -23.45
CA THR A 265 6.57 -5.12 -22.12
C THR A 265 7.87 -5.20 -21.34
N VAL A 266 7.92 -4.56 -20.17
CA VAL A 266 9.06 -4.61 -19.25
C VAL A 266 8.64 -5.45 -18.06
N ASP A 267 9.19 -6.66 -17.97
CA ASP A 267 9.02 -7.58 -16.85
C ASP A 267 10.20 -7.38 -15.89
N ILE A 268 9.89 -7.00 -14.65
CA ILE A 268 10.86 -6.80 -13.56
C ILE A 268 10.63 -7.88 -12.53
N GLU A 269 11.67 -8.61 -12.19
CA GLU A 269 11.67 -9.65 -11.16
C GLU A 269 12.83 -9.42 -10.19
N GLU A 270 12.53 -9.46 -8.89
CA GLU A 270 13.52 -9.30 -7.83
C GLU A 270 13.31 -10.32 -6.71
N GLN A 271 14.39 -10.71 -6.05
CA GLN A 271 14.32 -11.60 -4.90
C GLN A 271 14.03 -10.80 -3.62
N GLY A 272 12.75 -10.53 -3.38
CA GLY A 272 12.30 -9.92 -2.14
C GLY A 272 12.35 -10.86 -0.92
N SER A 273 11.81 -10.36 0.19
CA SER A 273 11.66 -11.06 1.45
C SER A 273 10.26 -10.81 2.06
N PRO A 274 9.34 -11.81 2.06
CA PRO A 274 9.60 -13.24 1.87
C PRO A 274 9.31 -13.79 0.46
N TRP A 275 8.86 -12.97 -0.49
CA TRP A 275 8.44 -13.43 -1.81
C TRP A 275 9.39 -12.95 -2.89
N VAL A 276 9.29 -13.57 -4.06
CA VAL A 276 9.78 -12.97 -5.30
C VAL A 276 8.80 -11.87 -5.68
N ASN A 277 9.29 -10.64 -5.82
CA ASN A 277 8.48 -9.51 -6.20
C ASN A 277 8.56 -9.37 -7.73
N THR A 278 7.41 -9.16 -8.35
CA THR A 278 7.32 -9.02 -9.81
C THR A 278 6.52 -7.77 -10.16
N ARG A 279 6.95 -7.04 -11.18
CA ARG A 279 6.22 -5.91 -11.73
C ARG A 279 6.27 -5.93 -13.25
N VAL A 280 5.16 -5.59 -13.89
CA VAL A 280 5.04 -5.56 -15.35
C VAL A 280 4.57 -4.19 -15.78
N TYR A 281 5.31 -3.59 -16.71
CA TYR A 281 4.90 -2.39 -17.43
C TYR A 281 4.62 -2.74 -18.89
N ALA A 282 3.55 -2.19 -19.44
CA ALA A 282 3.20 -2.35 -20.84
C ALA A 282 3.01 -0.96 -21.45
N TRP A 283 3.80 -0.67 -22.47
CA TRP A 283 3.80 0.61 -23.19
C TRP A 283 3.61 0.40 -24.68
N HIS A 284 3.13 1.44 -25.36
CA HIS A 284 2.88 1.40 -26.79
C HIS A 284 3.73 2.41 -27.56
N LEU A 285 4.19 1.99 -28.74
CA LEU A 285 4.73 2.87 -29.77
C LEU A 285 3.89 2.64 -31.03
N ASP A 286 3.12 3.66 -31.42
CA ASP A 286 2.32 3.65 -32.64
C ASP A 286 3.08 4.40 -33.73
N VAL A 287 3.55 3.70 -34.76
CA VAL A 287 4.14 4.32 -35.97
C VAL A 287 3.03 4.54 -36.98
N ILE A 288 2.78 5.79 -37.35
CA ILE A 288 1.65 6.21 -38.19
C ILE A 288 2.17 6.78 -39.51
N ASP A 289 1.61 6.34 -40.64
CA ASP A 289 1.81 6.98 -41.95
C ASP A 289 0.84 8.16 -42.11
N GLU A 290 1.36 9.38 -42.27
CA GLU A 290 0.52 10.57 -42.50
C GLU A 290 -0.20 10.57 -43.86
N ARG A 291 0.20 9.69 -44.79
CA ARG A 291 -0.43 9.57 -46.11
C ARG A 291 -1.69 8.70 -46.11
N ALA A 292 -1.91 7.89 -45.07
CA ALA A 292 -3.00 6.92 -44.95
C ALA A 292 -4.29 7.54 -44.40
#